data_AF-A0A433QXN2-F1
#
_entry.id   AF-A0A433QXN2-F1
#
_cell.length_a   1.000
_cell.length_b   1.000
_cell.length_c   1.000
_cell.angle_alpha   90.00
_cell.angle_beta   90.00
_cell.angle_gamma   90.00
#
_symmetry.space_group_name_H-M   'P 1'
#
loop_
_entity.id
_entity.type
_entity.pdbx_description
1 polymer ?
#
loop_
_entity_poly.entity_id
_entity_poly.type
_entity_poly.pdbx_seq_one_letter_code
_entity_poly.pdbx_strand_id
1 'polypeptide(L)'
;MQEREAIFLLIGVSSMDSIDQQGACFLDAQEIAVVLDYMPLAIALARAYVEDAQCSFKDYLNMFKESKERIIRLRYKNEDNSDVYKHMVATVCQLSLEHIQTKNSTAVKILKACAFLQAENISVCFFKRQYSILKLLSNSATSSSSEENSGPRQAIERAIRVFIKFSLVTQTCENVKDNEVVQRATC
;
A
#
# COMPACT_ATOMS: atom_id res chain seq x y z
N MET A 1 10.94 11.14 10.49
CA MET A 1 9.68 11.60 11.10
C MET A 1 9.84 11.46 12.60
N GLN A 2 9.25 12.37 13.39
CA GLN A 2 9.36 12.28 14.85
C GLN A 2 8.45 11.19 15.40
N GLU A 3 8.78 10.61 16.56
CA GLU A 3 7.98 9.56 17.21
C GLU A 3 6.50 9.95 17.34
N ARG A 4 6.24 11.15 17.87
CA ARG A 4 4.87 11.64 18.06
C ARG A 4 4.10 11.78 16.77
N GLU A 5 4.76 12.23 15.69
CA GLU A 5 4.15 12.34 14.37
C GLU A 5 3.79 10.95 13.82
N ALA A 6 4.65 9.95 14.03
CA ALA A 6 4.41 8.59 13.56
C ALA A 6 3.21 7.94 14.27
N ILE A 7 3.12 8.07 15.60
CA ILE A 7 2.01 7.53 16.39
C ILE A 7 0.70 8.22 15.98
N PHE A 8 0.73 9.53 15.82
CA PHE A 8 -0.44 10.29 15.39
C PHE A 8 -0.90 9.90 13.98
N LEU A 9 0.05 9.68 13.07
CA LEU A 9 -0.25 9.20 11.73
C LEU A 9 -0.84 7.79 11.76
N LEU A 10 -0.44 6.91 12.69
CA LEU A 10 -1.07 5.59 12.86
C LEU A 10 -2.50 5.68 13.41
N ILE A 11 -2.72 6.44 14.49
CA ILE A 11 -4.03 6.50 15.15
C ILE A 11 -5.03 7.30 14.30
N GLY A 12 -4.55 8.25 13.51
CA GLY A 12 -5.38 8.99 12.58
C GLY A 12 -6.21 10.10 13.18
N VAL A 13 -5.82 10.58 14.35
CA VAL A 13 -6.43 11.73 15.00
C VAL A 13 -5.94 13.02 14.32
N SER A 14 -6.71 14.10 14.43
CA SER A 14 -6.35 15.44 13.93
C SER A 14 -5.93 16.40 15.05
N SER A 15 -6.03 16.02 16.34
CA SER A 15 -5.60 16.80 17.49
C SER A 15 -5.06 15.92 18.63
N MET A 16 -4.15 16.49 19.43
CA MET A 16 -3.47 15.82 20.56
C MET A 16 -4.33 15.71 21.82
N ASP A 17 -5.34 16.57 21.99
CA ASP A 17 -6.06 16.72 23.25
C ASP A 17 -7.03 15.56 23.56
N SER A 18 -7.25 14.66 22.61
CA SER A 18 -8.26 13.59 22.70
C SER A 18 -7.68 12.18 22.90
N ILE A 19 -6.36 12.03 23.02
CA ILE A 19 -5.72 10.71 23.12
C ILE A 19 -5.32 10.41 24.56
N ASP A 20 -5.87 9.33 25.10
CA ASP A 20 -5.34 8.71 26.32
C ASP A 20 -3.99 8.06 26.00
N GLN A 21 -2.89 8.73 26.39
CA GLN A 21 -1.52 8.28 26.19
C GLN A 21 -1.17 7.01 26.99
N GLN A 22 -2.06 6.56 27.88
CA GLN A 22 -1.97 5.28 28.59
C GLN A 22 -2.96 4.24 28.05
N GLY A 23 -3.79 4.57 27.07
CA GLY A 23 -4.71 3.63 26.44
C GLY A 23 -3.97 2.53 25.68
N ALA A 24 -4.50 1.31 25.71
CA ALA A 24 -3.90 0.16 25.01
C ALA A 24 -3.66 0.43 23.50
N CYS A 25 -4.58 1.14 22.85
CA CYS A 25 -4.45 1.55 21.45
C CYS A 25 -3.22 2.43 21.18
N PHE A 26 -2.90 3.36 22.10
CA PHE A 26 -1.72 4.23 21.98
C PHE A 26 -0.43 3.42 22.16
N LEU A 27 -0.40 2.51 23.13
CA LEU A 27 0.77 1.65 23.39
C LEU A 27 1.05 0.71 22.21
N ASP A 28 0.02 0.09 21.64
CA ASP A 28 0.17 -0.77 20.46
C ASP A 28 0.65 0.05 19.24
N ALA A 29 0.10 1.25 19.03
CA ALA A 29 0.53 2.16 17.96
C ALA A 29 1.98 2.64 18.15
N GLN A 30 2.39 2.90 19.41
CA GLN A 30 3.77 3.22 19.74
C GLN A 30 4.71 2.05 19.43
N GLU A 31 4.33 0.82 19.79
CA GLU A 31 5.14 -0.36 19.47
C GLU A 31 5.28 -0.55 17.96
N ILE A 32 4.21 -0.35 17.18
CA ILE A 32 4.28 -0.36 15.71
C ILE A 32 5.24 0.73 15.22
N ALA A 33 5.15 1.96 15.75
CA ALA A 33 6.00 3.06 15.33
C ALA A 33 7.49 2.78 15.58
N VAL A 34 7.82 2.19 16.73
CA VAL A 34 9.17 1.75 17.09
C VAL A 34 9.66 0.63 16.16
N VAL A 35 8.83 -0.40 15.96
CA VAL A 35 9.19 -1.56 15.12
C VAL A 35 9.39 -1.17 13.65
N LEU A 36 8.77 -0.09 13.20
CA LEU A 36 8.91 0.47 11.85
C LEU A 36 9.93 1.62 11.77
N ASP A 37 10.70 1.84 12.85
CA ASP A 37 11.75 2.85 12.95
C ASP A 37 11.28 4.25 12.51
N TYR A 38 10.01 4.57 12.84
CA TYR A 38 9.36 5.84 12.52
C TYR A 38 9.41 6.22 11.02
N MET A 39 9.55 5.24 10.13
CA MET A 39 9.68 5.47 8.70
C MET A 39 8.35 5.90 8.08
N PRO A 40 8.23 7.10 7.49
CA PRO A 40 6.94 7.65 7.04
C PRO A 40 6.14 6.70 6.15
N LEU A 41 6.80 6.06 5.19
CA LEU A 41 6.16 5.13 4.25
C LEU A 41 5.65 3.86 4.96
N ALA A 42 6.46 3.27 5.85
CA ALA A 42 6.08 2.07 6.59
C ALA A 42 4.90 2.36 7.53
N ILE A 43 4.93 3.50 8.21
CA ILE A 43 3.85 3.98 9.08
C ILE A 43 2.56 4.19 8.27
N ALA A 44 2.63 4.85 7.12
CA ALA A 44 1.47 5.05 6.24
C ALA A 44 0.88 3.73 5.74
N LEU A 45 1.73 2.77 5.37
CA LEU A 45 1.30 1.44 4.92
C LEU A 45 0.65 0.63 6.04
N ALA A 46 1.22 0.67 7.26
CA ALA A 46 0.67 0.01 8.44
C ALA A 46 -0.70 0.58 8.79
N ARG A 47 -0.84 1.91 8.82
CA ARG A 47 -2.11 2.59 9.03
C ARG A 47 -3.15 2.16 8.00
N ALA A 48 -2.81 2.27 6.71
CA ALA A 48 -3.71 1.92 5.62
C ALA A 48 -4.14 0.44 5.68
N TYR A 49 -3.25 -0.45 6.08
CA TYR A 49 -3.57 -1.85 6.32
C TYR A 49 -4.60 -1.99 7.45
N VAL A 50 -4.33 -1.42 8.62
CA VAL A 50 -5.21 -1.53 9.80
C VAL A 50 -6.61 -1.00 9.49
N GLU A 51 -6.69 0.17 8.85
CA GLU A 51 -7.95 0.77 8.41
C GLU A 51 -8.68 -0.09 7.35
N ASP A 52 -7.96 -0.70 6.42
CA ASP A 52 -8.59 -1.50 5.35
C ASP A 52 -8.96 -2.92 5.79
N ALA A 53 -8.17 -3.53 6.67
CA ALA A 53 -8.42 -4.85 7.25
C ALA A 53 -9.42 -4.79 8.42
N GLN A 54 -9.67 -3.61 8.98
CA GLN A 54 -10.52 -3.42 10.17
C GLN A 54 -10.05 -4.29 11.34
N CYS A 55 -8.73 -4.42 11.52
CA CYS A 55 -8.12 -5.15 12.63
C CYS A 55 -7.62 -4.19 13.71
N SER A 56 -7.26 -4.72 14.88
CA SER A 56 -6.61 -3.91 15.91
C SER A 56 -5.11 -3.72 15.61
N PHE A 57 -4.49 -2.69 16.21
CA PHE A 57 -3.03 -2.52 16.13
C PHE A 57 -2.28 -3.74 16.68
N LYS A 58 -2.78 -4.35 17.75
CA LYS A 58 -2.25 -5.59 18.30
C LYS A 58 -2.28 -6.74 17.29
N ASP A 59 -3.39 -6.93 16.57
CA ASP A 59 -3.50 -7.98 15.55
C ASP A 59 -2.49 -7.75 14.43
N TYR A 60 -2.39 -6.51 13.95
CA TYR A 60 -1.41 -6.12 12.94
C TYR A 60 0.02 -6.40 13.38
N LEU A 61 0.37 -6.05 14.62
CA LEU A 61 1.71 -6.25 15.18
C LEU A 61 2.09 -7.73 15.23
N ASN A 62 1.15 -8.61 15.60
CA ASN A 62 1.37 -10.05 15.59
C ASN A 62 1.63 -10.56 14.15
N MET A 63 0.79 -10.17 13.20
CA MET A 63 0.96 -10.52 11.78
C MET A 63 2.29 -10.01 11.21
N PHE A 64 2.71 -8.81 11.61
CA PHE A 64 3.99 -8.22 11.24
C PHE A 64 5.17 -9.04 11.74
N LYS A 65 5.18 -9.40 13.03
CA LYS A 65 6.25 -10.21 13.64
C LYS A 65 6.39 -11.57 12.94
N GLU A 66 5.27 -12.25 12.69
CA GLU A 66 5.25 -13.53 11.97
C GLU A 66 5.78 -13.40 10.53
N SER A 67 5.38 -12.33 9.84
CA SER A 67 5.79 -12.09 8.45
C SER A 67 7.26 -11.70 8.34
N LYS A 68 7.77 -10.90 9.28
CA LYS A 68 9.18 -10.54 9.37
C LYS A 68 10.05 -11.78 9.52
N GLU A 69 9.71 -12.66 10.46
CA GLU A 69 10.42 -13.93 10.68
C GLU A 69 10.45 -14.80 9.43
N ARG A 70 9.30 -14.94 8.77
CA ARG A 70 9.16 -15.68 7.51
C ARG A 70 10.04 -15.09 6.39
N ILE A 71 10.05 -13.77 6.23
CA ILE A 71 10.83 -13.10 5.17
C ILE A 71 12.33 -13.22 5.43
N ILE A 72 12.77 -13.04 6.68
CA ILE A 72 14.18 -13.21 7.07
C ILE A 72 14.63 -14.64 6.75
N ARG A 73 13.84 -15.66 7.13
CA ARG A 73 14.18 -17.07 6.89
C ARG A 73 14.23 -17.44 5.41
N LEU A 74 13.34 -16.86 4.58
CA LEU A 74 13.18 -17.25 3.17
C LEU A 74 14.08 -16.47 2.21
N ARG A 75 14.27 -15.16 2.43
CA ARG A 75 14.94 -14.27 1.46
C ARG A 75 16.33 -13.83 1.87
N TYR A 76 16.63 -13.80 3.16
CA TYR A 76 17.82 -13.13 3.69
C TYR A 76 18.76 -14.07 4.43
N LYS A 77 18.64 -15.39 4.18
CA LYS A 77 19.44 -16.44 4.83
C LYS A 77 20.96 -16.26 4.69
N ASN A 78 21.41 -15.42 3.74
CA ASN A 78 22.81 -15.21 3.36
C ASN A 78 23.21 -13.72 3.25
N GLU A 79 22.32 -12.77 3.53
CA GLU A 79 22.68 -11.34 3.51
C GLU A 79 23.11 -10.91 4.92
N ASP A 80 24.23 -10.20 4.99
CA ASP A 80 24.75 -9.62 6.22
C ASP A 80 23.64 -8.78 6.88
N ASN A 81 23.49 -8.87 8.20
CA ASN A 81 22.43 -8.20 9.00
C ASN A 81 22.44 -6.65 8.89
N SER A 82 23.24 -6.09 8.00
CA SER A 82 23.47 -4.66 7.79
C SER A 82 22.27 -3.92 7.19
N ASP A 83 21.24 -4.59 6.69
CA ASP A 83 20.13 -3.93 5.98
C ASP A 83 18.75 -4.16 6.63
N VAL A 84 18.70 -4.00 7.97
CA VAL A 84 17.46 -4.00 8.77
C VAL A 84 16.40 -3.07 8.17
N TYR A 85 16.84 -1.96 7.57
CA TYR A 85 16.02 -1.02 6.79
C TYR A 85 15.21 -1.72 5.70
N LYS A 86 15.87 -2.46 4.80
CA LYS A 86 15.19 -3.17 3.71
C LYS A 86 14.22 -4.20 4.23
N HIS A 87 14.53 -4.87 5.34
CA HIS A 87 13.65 -5.90 5.90
C HIS A 87 12.33 -5.32 6.44
N MET A 88 12.35 -4.17 7.12
CA MET A 88 11.13 -3.57 7.68
C MET A 88 10.18 -3.10 6.57
N VAL A 89 10.69 -2.29 5.63
CA VAL A 89 9.89 -1.79 4.50
C VAL A 89 9.40 -2.95 3.64
N ALA A 90 10.25 -3.91 3.31
CA ALA A 90 9.84 -5.07 2.51
C ALA A 90 8.76 -5.89 3.23
N THR A 91 8.83 -6.04 4.55
CA THR A 91 7.82 -6.78 5.33
C THR A 91 6.47 -6.06 5.30
N VAL A 92 6.45 -4.75 5.59
CA VAL A 92 5.20 -3.97 5.56
C VAL A 92 4.62 -3.94 4.16
N CYS A 93 5.43 -3.64 3.14
CA CYS A 93 4.99 -3.65 1.75
C CYS A 93 4.42 -5.01 1.36
N GLN A 94 5.10 -6.11 1.72
CA GLN A 94 4.62 -7.45 1.39
C GLN A 94 3.28 -7.74 2.06
N LEU A 95 3.10 -7.42 3.34
CA LEU A 95 1.82 -7.58 4.04
C LEU A 95 0.70 -6.78 3.36
N SER A 96 0.95 -5.50 3.07
CA SER A 96 -0.01 -4.65 2.36
C SER A 96 -0.35 -5.22 0.98
N LEU A 97 0.63 -5.73 0.24
CA LEU A 97 0.40 -6.30 -1.09
C LEU A 97 -0.32 -7.63 -1.05
N GLU A 98 0.00 -8.51 -0.11
CA GLU A 98 -0.70 -9.78 0.12
C GLU A 98 -2.18 -9.49 0.42
N HIS A 99 -2.46 -8.53 1.29
CA HIS A 99 -3.83 -8.09 1.61
C HIS A 99 -4.55 -7.45 0.41
N ILE A 100 -3.90 -6.52 -0.29
CA ILE A 100 -4.45 -5.93 -1.54
C ILE A 100 -4.75 -7.02 -2.57
N GLN A 101 -3.91 -8.05 -2.69
CA GLN A 101 -4.11 -9.14 -3.65
C GLN A 101 -5.42 -9.87 -3.41
N THR A 102 -5.79 -10.11 -2.15
CA THR A 102 -7.05 -10.78 -1.80
C THR A 102 -8.28 -9.98 -2.21
N LYS A 103 -8.19 -8.64 -2.21
CA LYS A 103 -9.31 -7.74 -2.51
C LYS A 103 -9.34 -7.28 -3.97
N ASN A 104 -8.18 -7.07 -4.59
CA ASN A 104 -8.04 -6.52 -5.92
C ASN A 104 -6.79 -7.06 -6.63
N SER A 105 -6.96 -8.18 -7.33
CA SER A 105 -5.89 -8.80 -8.12
C SER A 105 -5.41 -7.92 -9.28
N THR A 106 -6.25 -7.01 -9.78
CA THR A 106 -5.90 -6.06 -10.86
C THR A 106 -4.87 -5.04 -10.36
N ALA A 107 -5.03 -4.57 -9.12
CA ALA A 107 -4.05 -3.69 -8.49
C ALA A 107 -2.67 -4.34 -8.51
N VAL A 108 -2.52 -5.53 -7.93
CA VAL A 108 -1.21 -6.22 -7.88
C VAL A 108 -0.58 -6.42 -9.26
N LYS A 109 -1.38 -6.69 -10.30
CA LYS A 109 -0.87 -6.77 -11.68
C LYS A 109 -0.38 -5.43 -12.21
N ILE A 110 -1.07 -4.33 -11.91
CA ILE A 110 -0.62 -2.97 -12.26
C ILE A 110 0.72 -2.69 -11.57
N LEU A 111 0.85 -2.95 -10.27
CA LEU A 111 2.12 -2.71 -9.55
C LEU A 111 3.25 -3.56 -10.11
N LYS A 112 2.99 -4.84 -10.42
CA LYS A 112 3.96 -5.70 -11.10
C LYS A 112 4.37 -5.13 -12.44
N ALA A 113 3.44 -4.58 -13.22
CA ALA A 113 3.78 -3.89 -14.46
C ALA A 113 4.63 -2.65 -14.20
N CYS A 114 4.31 -1.84 -13.18
CA CYS A 114 5.11 -0.69 -12.78
C CYS A 114 6.55 -1.05 -12.41
N ALA A 115 6.80 -2.23 -11.83
CA ALA A 115 8.16 -2.68 -11.51
C ALA A 115 9.06 -2.88 -12.76
N PHE A 116 8.48 -2.97 -13.95
CA PHE A 116 9.22 -3.02 -15.23
C PHE A 116 9.25 -1.67 -15.96
N LEU A 117 8.53 -0.67 -15.46
CA LEU A 117 8.50 0.68 -15.99
C LEU A 117 9.44 1.57 -15.18
N GLN A 118 9.82 2.72 -15.75
CA GLN A 118 10.46 3.75 -14.96
C GLN A 118 9.50 4.17 -13.84
N ALA A 119 9.98 4.17 -12.59
CA ALA A 119 9.16 4.41 -11.39
C ALA A 119 8.52 5.80 -11.35
N GLU A 120 8.99 6.72 -12.19
CA GLU A 120 8.52 8.09 -12.28
C GLU A 120 7.67 8.29 -13.55
N ASN A 121 6.65 9.13 -13.41
CA ASN A 121 5.83 9.63 -14.50
C ASN A 121 5.03 8.56 -15.28
N ILE A 122 4.46 7.56 -14.59
CA ILE A 122 3.65 6.52 -15.23
C ILE A 122 2.21 7.05 -15.45
N SER A 123 1.84 7.25 -16.71
CA SER A 123 0.51 7.75 -17.08
C SER A 123 -0.61 6.74 -16.78
N VAL A 124 -1.68 7.15 -16.10
CA VAL A 124 -2.89 6.31 -15.89
C VAL A 124 -3.53 5.90 -17.21
N CYS A 125 -3.44 6.76 -18.22
CA CYS A 125 -3.95 6.50 -19.56
C CYS A 125 -3.24 5.32 -20.23
N PHE A 126 -1.97 5.06 -19.88
CA PHE A 126 -1.24 3.88 -20.34
C PHE A 126 -1.96 2.59 -19.94
N PHE A 127 -2.30 2.43 -18.66
CA PHE A 127 -3.00 1.23 -18.18
C PHE A 127 -4.40 1.12 -18.77
N LYS A 128 -5.15 2.24 -18.84
CA LYS A 128 -6.48 2.27 -19.46
C LYS A 128 -6.48 1.86 -20.93
N ARG A 129 -5.39 2.12 -21.66
CA ARG A 129 -5.25 1.79 -23.08
C ARG A 129 -4.66 0.39 -23.29
N GLN A 130 -3.72 -0.03 -22.45
CA GLN A 130 -2.93 -1.25 -22.64
C GLN A 130 -3.35 -2.43 -21.75
N TYR A 131 -4.50 -2.34 -21.08
CA TYR A 131 -4.94 -3.36 -20.12
C TYR A 131 -5.02 -4.78 -20.69
N SER A 132 -5.37 -4.92 -21.97
CA SER A 132 -5.43 -6.21 -22.66
C SER A 132 -4.04 -6.81 -22.88
N ILE A 133 -3.07 -5.99 -23.30
CA ILE A 133 -1.68 -6.43 -23.55
C ILE A 133 -1.03 -6.83 -22.23
N LEU A 134 -1.25 -6.03 -21.19
CA LEU A 134 -0.72 -6.26 -19.85
C LEU A 134 -1.49 -7.35 -19.08
N LYS A 135 -2.54 -7.95 -19.68
CA LYS A 135 -3.40 -8.98 -19.07
C LYS A 135 -3.90 -8.58 -17.67
N LEU A 136 -4.20 -7.30 -17.49
CA LEU A 136 -4.58 -6.75 -16.18
C LEU A 136 -5.91 -7.31 -15.69
N LEU A 137 -6.84 -7.55 -16.61
CA LEU A 137 -8.17 -8.08 -16.31
C LEU A 137 -8.27 -9.54 -16.70
N SER A 138 -9.02 -10.32 -15.92
CA SER A 138 -9.38 -11.69 -16.28
C SER A 138 -10.60 -11.67 -17.20
N ASN A 139 -10.65 -12.57 -18.19
CA ASN A 139 -11.67 -12.60 -19.26
C ASN A 139 -13.12 -12.83 -18.80
N SER A 140 -13.40 -12.94 -17.50
CA SER A 140 -14.78 -13.11 -16.99
C SER A 140 -15.61 -11.83 -17.01
N ALA A 141 -15.02 -10.66 -17.30
CA ALA A 141 -15.72 -9.37 -17.36
C ALA A 141 -16.38 -9.08 -18.72
N THR A 142 -16.29 -9.97 -19.72
CA THR A 142 -16.85 -9.73 -21.06
C THR A 142 -18.25 -10.33 -21.28
N SER A 143 -18.85 -10.96 -20.27
CA SER A 143 -20.07 -11.75 -20.46
C SER A 143 -21.09 -11.58 -19.34
N SER A 144 -21.72 -10.40 -19.20
CA SER A 144 -23.11 -10.31 -18.75
C SER A 144 -23.69 -8.92 -18.96
N SER A 145 -24.71 -8.86 -19.79
CA SER A 145 -25.60 -7.74 -20.03
C SER A 145 -26.49 -7.44 -18.82
N SER A 146 -26.21 -6.37 -18.10
CA SER A 146 -27.18 -5.43 -17.49
C SER A 146 -26.44 -4.51 -16.51
N GLU A 147 -27.01 -3.33 -16.30
CA GLU A 147 -26.40 -2.09 -15.83
C GLU A 147 -25.66 -2.16 -14.47
N GLU A 148 -24.38 -1.76 -14.48
CA GLU A 148 -23.79 -0.79 -13.53
C GLU A 148 -22.31 -0.59 -13.88
N ASN A 149 -22.00 0.38 -14.75
CA ASN A 149 -20.71 1.10 -14.90
C ASN A 149 -19.36 0.31 -14.94
N SER A 150 -19.35 -1.02 -14.93
CA SER A 150 -18.20 -1.88 -14.59
C SER A 150 -17.27 -2.18 -15.77
N GLY A 151 -16.94 -1.15 -16.54
CA GLY A 151 -16.00 -1.29 -17.65
C GLY A 151 -14.54 -1.54 -17.20
N PRO A 152 -13.67 -2.06 -18.09
CA PRO A 152 -12.23 -2.23 -17.86
C PRO A 152 -11.53 -1.00 -17.28
N ARG A 153 -11.90 0.19 -17.77
CA ARG A 153 -11.37 1.46 -17.30
C ARG A 153 -11.72 1.75 -15.84
N GLN A 154 -12.93 1.40 -15.42
CA GLN A 154 -13.37 1.61 -14.04
C GLN A 154 -12.68 0.62 -13.09
N ALA A 155 -12.43 -0.62 -13.52
CA ALA A 155 -11.64 -1.58 -12.76
C ALA A 155 -10.19 -1.10 -12.52
N ILE A 156 -9.57 -0.49 -13.53
CA ILE A 156 -8.23 0.12 -13.43
C ILE A 156 -8.23 1.32 -12.49
N GLU A 157 -9.24 2.20 -12.59
CA GLU A 157 -9.37 3.34 -11.66
C GLU A 157 -9.60 2.90 -10.21
N ARG A 158 -10.39 1.85 -9.99
CA ARG A 158 -10.56 1.25 -8.66
C ARG A 158 -9.22 0.70 -8.14
N ALA A 159 -8.48 0.00 -8.97
CA ALA A 159 -7.16 -0.55 -8.62
C ALA A 159 -6.14 0.55 -8.28
N ILE A 160 -6.13 1.64 -9.04
CA ILE A 160 -5.32 2.83 -8.75
C ILE A 160 -5.70 3.48 -7.42
N ARG A 161 -7.00 3.61 -7.14
CA ARG A 161 -7.46 4.16 -5.85
C ARG A 161 -7.00 3.34 -4.65
N VAL A 162 -6.89 2.01 -4.81
CA VAL A 162 -6.29 1.16 -3.76
C VAL A 162 -4.84 1.54 -3.50
N PHE A 163 -4.03 1.81 -4.54
CA PHE A 163 -2.64 2.23 -4.34
C PHE A 163 -2.48 3.57 -3.65
N ILE A 164 -3.34 4.53 -3.99
CA ILE A 164 -3.37 5.84 -3.33
C ILE A 164 -3.74 5.66 -1.85
N LYS A 165 -4.74 4.82 -1.55
CA LYS A 165 -5.14 4.51 -0.16
C LYS A 165 -3.98 3.94 0.65
N PHE A 166 -3.18 3.07 0.07
CA PHE A 166 -2.00 2.49 0.72
C PHE A 166 -0.74 3.35 0.63
N SER A 167 -0.81 4.58 0.09
CA SER A 167 0.34 5.47 -0.11
C SER A 167 1.49 4.85 -0.94
N LEU A 168 1.20 3.80 -1.72
CA LEU A 168 2.18 3.12 -2.59
C LEU A 168 2.48 3.91 -3.86
N VAL A 169 1.54 4.76 -4.26
CA VAL A 169 1.64 5.60 -5.46
C VAL A 169 1.14 6.99 -5.10
N THR A 170 1.90 8.00 -5.50
CA THR A 170 1.46 9.39 -5.43
C THR A 170 0.90 9.81 -6.79
N GLN A 171 -0.25 10.49 -6.76
CA GLN A 171 -0.87 11.04 -7.96
C GLN A 171 -0.40 12.49 -8.12
N THR A 172 0.25 12.78 -9.23
CA THR A 172 0.59 14.16 -9.63
C THR A 172 -0.34 14.55 -10.77
N CYS A 173 -1.29 15.44 -10.48
CA CYS A 173 -2.09 16.07 -11.52
C CYS A 173 -1.27 17.22 -12.12
N GLU A 174 -0.44 16.95 -13.13
CA GLU A 174 0.08 18.03 -13.94
C GLU A 174 -1.05 18.55 -14.83
N ASN A 175 -1.38 19.83 -14.65
CA ASN A 175 -2.40 20.54 -15.38
C ASN A 175 -1.86 20.87 -16.78
N VAL A 176 -1.80 19.87 -17.66
CA VAL A 176 -1.54 20.06 -19.08
C VAL A 176 -2.85 19.78 -19.79
N LYS A 177 -3.18 20.62 -20.77
CA LYS A 177 -4.47 20.76 -21.46
C LYS A 177 -5.03 19.51 -22.16
N ASP A 178 -4.50 18.32 -21.89
CA ASP A 178 -4.94 17.04 -22.41
C ASP A 178 -4.91 15.95 -21.31
N ASN A 179 -5.86 15.96 -20.37
CA ASN A 179 -6.32 14.80 -19.56
C ASN A 179 -5.29 13.69 -19.22
N GLU A 180 -4.07 14.03 -18.82
CA GLU A 180 -3.02 13.06 -18.52
C GLU A 180 -2.73 13.07 -17.02
N VAL A 181 -3.28 12.07 -16.32
CA VAL A 181 -2.98 11.84 -14.91
C VAL A 181 -1.68 11.04 -14.84
N VAL A 182 -0.68 11.63 -14.20
CA VAL A 182 0.64 11.07 -14.00
C VAL A 182 0.75 10.46 -12.60
N GLN A 183 1.37 9.28 -12.49
CA GLN A 183 1.65 8.62 -11.21
C GLN A 183 3.15 8.47 -10.97
N ARG A 184 3.57 8.64 -9.72
CA ARG A 184 4.93 8.38 -9.24
C ARG A 184 4.90 7.26 -8.21
N ALA A 185 5.66 6.20 -8.46
CA ALA A 185 5.88 5.13 -7.49
C ALA A 185 6.95 5.58 -6.48
N THR A 186 6.72 5.36 -5.19
CA THR A 186 7.62 5.78 -4.10
C THR A 186 8.59 4.65 -3.71
N CYS A 187 9.12 3.89 -4.67
CA CYS A 187 10.02 2.76 -4.37
C CYS A 187 11.42 3.22 -3.94
#